data_AF-A0A6I7M362-F1
#
_entry.id   AF-A0A6I7M362-F1
#
_cell.length_a   1.000
_cell.length_b   1.000
_cell.length_c   1.000
_cell.angle_alpha   90.00
_cell.angle_beta   90.00
_cell.angle_gamma   90.00
#
_symmetry.space_group_name_H-M   'P 1'
#
loop_
_entity.id
_entity.type
_entity.pdbx_description
1 polymer ?
#
loop_
_entity_poly.entity_id
_entity_poly.type
_entity_poly.pdbx_seq_one_letter_code
_entity_poly.pdbx_strand_id
1 'polypeptide(L)'
;MIISAKKALRFGGLVILGLIIAAIAGCSNDRNPSSLPSTHPAAWMEISSQDFHGKVVLTNGTQSCIKCHGSDFNGGLVNVSCIYCHQNSTDMCVHCHGGYNANDKSGAPPYGLRGEISDSTLAVGAHTIHLHGSWMAGGMPCNSCHHVPIFVSDSAHLDYAPNDAHPHTDSIAEITWGGISDLSGGASWSRSDSSCAATYCHGNFAGGKSGNKPNWTKKNQANCGSCHDFGADPAQLLWKHYFHVAAASLNCADCHAATVDTFLNFIDSSLHVNGVPDTLTRDVSICNKCHGQGANQCVYCHGGVDNQTGAPPKGLRGEIATTTLAVGTHTVHLEGRVISDGIPCASCHIVPATVTSPGHYDVDSVAEITWGGFSNLNGGAAWDRNSAACASTYCHGNFSGGISTTPHWDTNEQATCGSCHDIGSNPAALLGRHQQHVTEESIACYQCHAATVNSSNAITGPGAHIDGVFTVSFWNGQGSYNNTTHQCSGPGGCHGSENWYSGGD
;
A
#
# COMPACT_ATOMS: atom_id res chain seq x y z
N MET A 1 17.73 -24.87 97.41
CA MET A 1 17.46 -24.38 96.04
C MET A 1 17.33 -25.61 95.15
N ILE A 2 16.22 -25.75 94.42
CA ILE A 2 15.89 -26.87 93.50
C ILE A 2 15.68 -28.18 94.28
N ILE A 3 14.44 -28.65 94.50
CA ILE A 3 13.70 -29.54 93.61
C ILE A 3 12.22 -29.48 94.04
N SER A 4 11.34 -28.85 93.26
CA SER A 4 9.94 -29.30 93.12
C SER A 4 9.21 -28.69 91.91
N ALA A 5 9.95 -28.33 90.86
CA ALA A 5 9.39 -27.91 89.56
C ALA A 5 8.82 -29.07 88.73
N LYS A 6 8.58 -30.25 89.32
CA LYS A 6 8.10 -31.45 88.62
C LYS A 6 6.60 -31.71 88.73
N LYS A 7 5.85 -30.98 89.57
CA LYS A 7 4.38 -31.14 89.69
C LYS A 7 3.55 -30.16 88.87
N ALA A 8 4.06 -28.97 88.54
CA ALA A 8 3.30 -27.97 87.76
C ALA A 8 3.32 -28.20 86.24
N LEU A 9 4.39 -28.80 85.67
CA LEU A 9 4.46 -29.07 84.22
C LEU A 9 3.60 -30.26 83.76
N ARG A 10 3.18 -31.16 84.67
CA ARG A 10 2.39 -32.34 84.29
C ARG A 10 0.90 -32.04 84.09
N PHE A 11 0.35 -31.00 84.72
CA PHE A 11 -1.06 -30.64 84.54
C PHE A 11 -1.30 -29.70 83.35
N GLY A 12 -0.38 -28.79 83.03
CA GLY A 12 -0.51 -27.90 81.86
C GLY A 12 -0.35 -28.63 80.52
N GLY A 13 0.60 -29.57 80.44
CA GLY A 13 0.82 -30.37 79.23
C GLY A 13 -0.35 -31.30 78.88
N LEU A 14 -1.04 -31.87 79.89
CA LEU A 14 -2.19 -32.75 79.67
C LEU A 14 -3.45 -31.98 79.23
N VAL A 15 -3.62 -30.73 79.67
CA VAL A 15 -4.76 -29.88 79.26
C VAL A 15 -4.53 -29.32 77.85
N ILE A 16 -3.31 -28.92 77.50
CA ILE A 16 -2.96 -28.45 76.15
C ILE A 16 -2.98 -29.61 75.15
N LEU A 17 -2.49 -30.79 75.52
CA LEU A 17 -2.59 -31.99 74.68
C LEU A 17 -4.04 -32.47 74.57
N GLY A 18 -4.85 -32.34 75.63
CA GLY A 18 -6.28 -32.63 75.60
C GLY A 18 -7.08 -31.68 74.69
N LEU A 19 -6.73 -30.38 74.66
CA LEU A 19 -7.34 -29.38 73.76
C LEU A 19 -6.88 -29.54 72.30
N ILE A 20 -5.62 -29.93 72.06
CA ILE A 20 -5.12 -30.23 70.72
C ILE A 20 -5.74 -31.55 70.20
N ILE A 21 -5.88 -32.57 71.05
CA ILE A 21 -6.57 -33.82 70.69
C ILE A 21 -8.07 -33.58 70.50
N ALA A 22 -8.71 -32.69 71.26
CA ALA A 22 -10.11 -32.29 71.03
C ALA A 22 -10.29 -31.45 69.76
N ALA A 23 -9.32 -30.61 69.39
CA ALA A 23 -9.32 -29.87 68.12
C ALA A 23 -9.07 -30.80 66.91
N ILE A 24 -8.24 -31.84 67.05
CA ILE A 24 -8.00 -32.84 66.01
C ILE A 24 -9.17 -33.84 65.92
N ALA A 25 -9.79 -34.21 67.04
CA ALA A 25 -10.99 -35.06 67.07
C ALA A 25 -12.24 -34.33 66.56
N GLY A 26 -12.32 -33.01 66.76
CA GLY A 26 -13.32 -32.14 66.14
C GLY A 26 -13.13 -31.93 64.63
N CYS A 27 -11.94 -32.23 64.10
CA CYS A 27 -11.64 -32.23 62.67
C CYS A 27 -11.54 -33.66 62.07
N SER A 28 -11.87 -34.70 62.84
CA SER A 28 -11.76 -36.10 62.40
C SER A 28 -13.11 -36.78 62.09
N ASN A 29 -14.22 -36.07 62.22
CA ASN A 29 -15.51 -36.45 61.65
C ASN A 29 -15.75 -35.44 60.51
N ASP A 30 -15.60 -35.71 59.21
CA ASP A 30 -15.98 -36.89 58.46
C ASP A 30 -14.88 -37.33 57.47
N ARG A 31 -14.37 -38.56 57.62
CA ARG A 31 -13.59 -39.28 56.60
C ARG A 31 -14.29 -40.52 56.07
N ASN A 32 -15.61 -40.56 56.19
CA ASN A 32 -16.39 -41.21 55.15
C ASN A 32 -16.67 -40.13 54.11
N PRO A 33 -16.34 -40.29 52.82
CA PRO A 33 -17.12 -39.57 51.83
C PRO A 33 -18.56 -39.91 52.17
N SER A 34 -19.40 -38.92 52.46
CA SER A 34 -20.82 -39.17 52.47
C SER A 34 -21.10 -39.90 51.16
N SER A 35 -21.56 -41.15 51.24
CA SER A 35 -22.36 -41.70 50.17
C SER A 35 -23.63 -40.87 50.17
N LEU A 36 -23.53 -39.67 49.60
CA LEU A 36 -24.66 -39.04 48.97
C LEU A 36 -24.65 -39.64 47.55
N PRO A 37 -25.39 -40.73 47.28
CA PRO A 37 -26.31 -40.53 46.18
C PRO A 37 -27.22 -39.36 46.62
N SER A 38 -27.37 -38.31 45.80
CA SER A 38 -28.50 -37.37 45.90
C SER A 38 -28.34 -36.05 46.67
N THR A 39 -27.24 -35.30 46.58
CA THR A 39 -27.37 -33.82 46.64
C THR A 39 -27.93 -33.25 45.33
N HIS A 40 -27.71 -33.96 44.23
CA HIS A 40 -28.30 -33.66 42.93
C HIS A 40 -28.76 -34.98 42.27
N PRO A 41 -29.84 -34.95 41.46
CA PRO A 41 -30.30 -36.11 40.69
C PRO A 41 -29.21 -36.67 39.75
N ALA A 42 -29.17 -37.99 39.56
CA ALA A 42 -28.29 -38.62 38.56
C ALA A 42 -28.53 -38.06 37.15
N ALA A 43 -29.76 -37.61 36.88
CA ALA A 43 -30.17 -36.95 35.65
C ALA A 43 -29.35 -35.70 35.30
N TRP A 44 -28.60 -35.10 36.23
CA TRP A 44 -27.68 -34.00 35.96
C TRP A 44 -26.46 -34.44 35.13
N MET A 45 -26.09 -35.71 35.13
CA MET A 45 -24.97 -36.21 34.32
C MET A 45 -25.42 -36.80 32.97
N GLU A 46 -26.72 -36.87 32.72
CA GLU A 46 -27.30 -37.42 31.49
C GLU A 46 -27.53 -36.31 30.47
N ILE A 47 -26.76 -36.28 29.37
CA ILE A 47 -26.82 -35.20 28.35
C ILE A 47 -28.23 -35.03 27.75
N SER A 48 -28.96 -36.14 27.56
CA SER A 48 -30.32 -36.13 27.02
C SER A 48 -31.38 -35.65 28.03
N SER A 49 -31.02 -35.47 29.30
CA SER A 49 -31.93 -35.05 30.35
C SER A 49 -32.34 -33.58 30.22
N GLN A 50 -33.56 -33.27 30.66
CA GLN A 50 -33.99 -31.89 30.86
C GLN A 50 -33.25 -31.23 32.03
N ASP A 51 -32.78 -32.03 32.99
CA ASP A 51 -32.07 -31.60 34.18
C ASP A 51 -30.54 -31.71 34.05
N PHE A 52 -30.01 -31.88 32.84
CA PHE A 52 -28.57 -31.96 32.61
C PHE A 52 -27.82 -30.78 33.28
N HIS A 53 -26.65 -31.04 33.88
CA HIS A 53 -25.93 -30.08 34.72
C HIS A 53 -25.62 -28.77 33.98
N GLY A 54 -25.38 -28.81 32.67
CA GLY A 54 -25.20 -27.60 31.86
C GLY A 54 -26.43 -26.68 31.87
N LYS A 55 -27.65 -27.24 31.81
CA LYS A 55 -28.91 -26.47 31.89
C LYS A 55 -29.17 -25.92 33.28
N VAL A 56 -28.80 -26.68 34.30
CA VAL A 56 -28.89 -26.26 35.70
C VAL A 56 -27.95 -25.09 35.97
N VAL A 57 -26.71 -25.17 35.50
CA VAL A 57 -25.73 -24.08 35.59
C VAL A 57 -26.21 -22.85 34.83
N LEU A 58 -26.77 -23.02 33.62
CA LEU A 58 -27.34 -21.92 32.85
C LEU A 58 -28.49 -21.21 33.58
N THR A 59 -29.33 -21.95 34.29
CA THR A 59 -30.51 -21.40 34.97
C THR A 59 -30.17 -20.75 36.31
N ASN A 60 -29.25 -21.37 37.08
CA ASN A 60 -29.01 -21.01 38.47
C ASN A 60 -27.65 -20.35 38.72
N GLY A 61 -26.79 -20.27 37.69
CA GLY A 61 -25.41 -19.86 37.83
C GLY A 61 -24.54 -20.87 38.58
N THR A 62 -23.27 -20.53 38.79
CA THR A 62 -22.27 -21.41 39.43
C THR A 62 -21.99 -21.07 40.89
N GLN A 63 -22.49 -19.93 41.38
CA GLN A 63 -22.16 -19.37 42.70
C GLN A 63 -22.51 -20.29 43.87
N SER A 64 -23.66 -20.96 43.82
CA SER A 64 -24.06 -21.92 44.86
C SER A 64 -23.16 -23.16 44.87
N CYS A 65 -22.59 -23.51 43.72
CA CYS A 65 -21.81 -24.74 43.52
C CYS A 65 -20.41 -24.64 44.14
N ILE A 66 -19.84 -23.42 44.20
CA ILE A 66 -18.51 -23.12 44.77
C ILE A 66 -18.36 -23.67 46.21
N LYS A 67 -19.45 -23.63 46.99
CA LYS A 67 -19.45 -24.08 48.39
C LYS A 67 -19.01 -25.53 48.58
N CYS A 68 -19.25 -26.37 47.57
CA CYS A 68 -18.89 -27.78 47.59
C CYS A 68 -17.77 -28.11 46.59
N HIS A 69 -17.79 -27.52 45.41
CA HIS A 69 -16.88 -27.84 44.30
C HIS A 69 -15.60 -26.99 44.26
N GLY A 70 -15.44 -26.05 45.19
CA GLY A 70 -14.28 -25.17 45.27
C GLY A 70 -14.49 -23.87 44.51
N SER A 71 -13.80 -22.79 44.93
CA SER A 71 -13.86 -21.47 44.27
C SER A 71 -13.23 -21.47 42.88
N ASP A 72 -12.37 -22.45 42.61
CA ASP A 72 -11.77 -22.71 41.31
C ASP A 72 -12.52 -23.80 40.51
N PHE A 73 -13.59 -24.39 41.07
CA PHE A 73 -14.29 -25.55 40.53
C PHE A 73 -13.40 -26.78 40.28
N ASN A 74 -12.24 -26.87 40.94
CA ASN A 74 -11.29 -27.96 40.74
C ASN A 74 -11.52 -29.15 41.69
N GLY A 75 -12.73 -29.28 42.24
CA GLY A 75 -13.16 -30.44 43.02
C GLY A 75 -13.54 -30.11 44.45
N GLY A 76 -12.92 -29.10 45.07
CA GLY A 76 -13.27 -28.63 46.40
C GLY A 76 -13.40 -29.75 47.44
N LEU A 77 -14.47 -29.70 48.25
CA LEU A 77 -14.74 -30.66 49.32
C LEU A 77 -15.27 -32.01 48.79
N VAL A 78 -15.84 -32.04 47.58
CA VAL A 78 -16.51 -33.21 47.01
C VAL A 78 -15.67 -33.96 45.95
N ASN A 79 -14.49 -33.43 45.61
CA ASN A 79 -13.54 -33.96 44.63
C ASN A 79 -14.13 -34.20 43.21
N VAL A 80 -15.15 -33.42 42.83
CA VAL A 80 -15.75 -33.43 41.49
C VAL A 80 -15.39 -32.12 40.78
N SER A 81 -14.41 -32.18 39.89
CA SER A 81 -13.86 -31.03 39.16
C SER A 81 -14.65 -30.77 37.88
N CYS A 82 -15.18 -29.55 37.73
CA CYS A 82 -15.72 -29.08 36.46
C CYS A 82 -14.59 -29.06 35.42
N ILE A 83 -13.41 -28.62 35.84
CA ILE A 83 -12.27 -28.44 34.94
C ILE A 83 -11.80 -29.79 34.39
N TYR A 84 -11.87 -30.89 35.12
CA TYR A 84 -11.41 -32.20 34.62
C TYR A 84 -12.21 -32.68 33.37
N CYS A 85 -13.52 -32.48 33.35
CA CYS A 85 -14.36 -32.84 32.19
C CYS A 85 -14.42 -31.71 31.14
N HIS A 86 -14.21 -30.46 31.55
CA HIS A 86 -14.18 -29.29 30.65
C HIS A 86 -12.75 -28.92 30.17
N GLN A 87 -11.74 -29.72 30.53
CA GLN A 87 -10.38 -29.66 30.01
C GLN A 87 -10.36 -30.47 28.72
N ASN A 88 -10.38 -29.74 27.60
CA ASN A 88 -9.87 -30.22 26.32
C ASN A 88 -10.77 -31.26 25.60
N SER A 89 -11.63 -30.79 24.70
CA SER A 89 -11.72 -31.40 23.38
C SER A 89 -12.38 -30.44 22.37
N THR A 90 -11.76 -30.29 21.20
CA THR A 90 -12.39 -29.72 20.00
C THR A 90 -13.66 -30.48 19.62
N ASP A 91 -13.76 -31.74 19.99
CA ASP A 91 -14.95 -32.58 19.82
C ASP A 91 -16.08 -32.26 20.83
N MET A 92 -15.82 -31.55 21.94
CA MET A 92 -16.85 -31.13 22.90
C MET A 92 -17.63 -29.89 22.47
N CYS A 93 -17.02 -29.05 21.62
CA CYS A 93 -17.70 -27.86 21.09
C CYS A 93 -18.98 -28.29 20.36
N VAL A 94 -18.88 -29.30 19.50
CA VAL A 94 -20.02 -29.93 18.81
C VAL A 94 -20.91 -30.80 19.71
N HIS A 95 -20.52 -31.10 20.96
CA HIS A 95 -21.45 -31.76 21.89
C HIS A 95 -22.45 -30.79 22.52
N CYS A 96 -22.06 -29.53 22.72
CA CYS A 96 -22.95 -28.48 23.26
C CYS A 96 -23.54 -27.59 22.16
N HIS A 97 -22.71 -27.17 21.20
CA HIS A 97 -23.08 -26.31 20.09
C HIS A 97 -23.43 -27.10 18.82
N GLY A 98 -23.18 -28.42 18.75
CA GLY A 98 -23.27 -29.21 17.50
C GLY A 98 -24.56 -29.11 16.72
N GLY A 99 -24.46 -28.88 15.42
CA GLY A 99 -25.57 -28.50 14.56
C GLY A 99 -26.67 -29.56 14.42
N TYR A 100 -27.90 -29.08 14.31
CA TYR A 100 -29.08 -29.92 14.06
C TYR A 100 -29.03 -30.70 12.74
N ASN A 101 -28.03 -30.43 11.90
CA ASN A 101 -27.76 -31.20 10.71
C ASN A 101 -26.89 -32.42 11.07
N ALA A 102 -27.50 -33.61 11.06
CA ALA A 102 -26.82 -34.88 11.34
C ALA A 102 -25.60 -35.16 10.43
N ASN A 103 -25.50 -34.47 9.29
CA ASN A 103 -24.39 -34.61 8.34
C ASN A 103 -23.30 -33.55 8.51
N ASP A 104 -23.49 -32.53 9.38
CA ASP A 104 -22.54 -31.45 9.60
C ASP A 104 -21.97 -31.51 11.02
N LYS A 105 -20.73 -32.00 11.13
CA LYS A 105 -19.99 -32.11 12.41
C LYS A 105 -19.15 -30.87 12.72
N SER A 106 -19.30 -29.77 11.98
CA SER A 106 -18.50 -28.55 12.19
C SER A 106 -18.90 -27.77 13.45
N GLY A 107 -20.11 -28.00 13.96
CA GLY A 107 -20.68 -27.22 15.06
C GLY A 107 -21.49 -26.02 14.58
N ALA A 108 -21.67 -25.89 13.28
CA ALA A 108 -22.44 -24.85 12.65
C ALA A 108 -23.53 -25.45 11.75
N PRO A 109 -24.73 -24.85 11.70
CA PRO A 109 -25.19 -23.78 12.58
C PRO A 109 -25.37 -24.32 14.00
N PRO A 110 -25.00 -23.57 15.04
CA PRO A 110 -25.07 -24.09 16.39
C PRO A 110 -26.52 -24.20 16.87
N TYR A 111 -26.79 -25.06 17.85
CA TYR A 111 -28.00 -24.87 18.68
C TYR A 111 -27.80 -23.65 19.57
N GLY A 112 -28.83 -22.81 19.66
CA GLY A 112 -28.89 -21.85 20.76
C GLY A 112 -29.06 -22.58 22.11
N LEU A 113 -28.54 -21.98 23.19
CA LEU A 113 -28.59 -22.57 24.54
C LEU A 113 -30.03 -22.80 25.06
N ARG A 114 -31.06 -22.26 24.40
CA ARG A 114 -32.48 -22.48 24.72
C ARG A 114 -33.18 -23.33 23.66
N GLY A 115 -32.43 -24.03 22.81
CA GLY A 115 -32.94 -24.90 21.76
C GLY A 115 -33.32 -24.18 20.47
N GLU A 116 -32.85 -22.94 20.28
CA GLU A 116 -33.02 -22.24 19.01
C GLU A 116 -32.29 -22.97 17.88
N ILE A 117 -32.96 -23.16 16.73
CA ILE A 117 -32.39 -23.81 15.53
C ILE A 117 -32.47 -22.95 14.28
N SER A 118 -33.16 -21.81 14.35
CA SER A 118 -33.35 -20.95 13.19
C SER A 118 -32.20 -19.94 13.07
N ASP A 119 -31.59 -19.88 11.89
CA ASP A 119 -30.59 -18.88 11.50
C ASP A 119 -31.06 -17.42 11.56
N SER A 120 -32.37 -17.19 11.73
CA SER A 120 -32.96 -15.87 11.99
C SER A 120 -32.83 -15.43 13.45
N THR A 121 -32.33 -16.29 14.34
CA THR A 121 -32.10 -15.98 15.75
C THR A 121 -30.66 -15.57 15.99
N LEU A 122 -30.43 -14.65 16.94
CA LEU A 122 -29.10 -14.21 17.34
C LEU A 122 -28.19 -15.36 17.79
N ALA A 123 -28.77 -16.38 18.44
CA ALA A 123 -28.01 -17.51 18.99
C ALA A 123 -27.48 -18.48 17.91
N VAL A 124 -28.11 -18.50 16.73
CA VAL A 124 -27.77 -19.45 15.64
C VAL A 124 -27.10 -18.72 14.48
N GLY A 125 -27.71 -17.65 13.97
CA GLY A 125 -27.20 -16.87 12.84
C GLY A 125 -27.11 -17.59 11.50
N ALA A 126 -26.86 -16.81 10.45
CA ALA A 126 -26.77 -17.24 9.06
C ALA A 126 -25.31 -17.46 8.59
N HIS A 127 -24.43 -17.91 9.47
CA HIS A 127 -22.99 -17.97 9.18
C HIS A 127 -22.51 -19.25 8.48
N THR A 128 -23.35 -20.28 8.37
CA THR A 128 -23.02 -21.57 7.75
C THR A 128 -22.52 -21.47 6.32
N ILE A 129 -23.04 -20.49 5.57
CA ILE A 129 -22.60 -20.22 4.20
C ILE A 129 -21.11 -19.88 4.11
N HIS A 130 -20.54 -19.26 5.16
CA HIS A 130 -19.12 -18.92 5.17
C HIS A 130 -18.25 -20.16 5.38
N LEU A 131 -18.72 -21.18 6.10
CA LEU A 131 -17.95 -22.41 6.33
C LEU A 131 -17.93 -23.32 5.10
N HIS A 132 -19.08 -23.44 4.43
CA HIS A 132 -19.22 -24.26 3.22
C HIS A 132 -18.76 -23.54 1.95
N GLY A 133 -18.68 -22.22 2.01
CA GLY A 133 -18.39 -21.38 0.86
C GLY A 133 -19.60 -21.20 -0.04
N SER A 134 -19.36 -20.52 -1.15
CA SER A 134 -20.36 -20.23 -2.17
C SER A 134 -19.71 -20.15 -3.55
N TRP A 135 -20.51 -19.83 -4.56
CA TRP A 135 -19.99 -19.51 -5.89
C TRP A 135 -19.12 -18.24 -5.90
N MET A 136 -19.19 -17.38 -4.86
CA MET A 136 -18.46 -16.11 -4.79
C MET A 136 -17.18 -16.18 -3.96
N ALA A 137 -17.10 -17.07 -2.97
CA ALA A 137 -15.94 -17.20 -2.08
C ALA A 137 -15.82 -18.65 -1.59
N GLY A 138 -14.59 -19.12 -1.40
CA GLY A 138 -14.32 -20.41 -0.77
C GLY A 138 -14.83 -20.50 0.67
N GLY A 139 -14.99 -21.73 1.17
CA GLY A 139 -15.32 -21.97 2.57
C GLY A 139 -14.18 -21.52 3.50
N MET A 140 -14.53 -20.90 4.62
CA MET A 140 -13.60 -20.33 5.59
C MET A 140 -13.72 -21.05 6.93
N PRO A 141 -12.60 -21.44 7.58
CA PRO A 141 -12.64 -21.98 8.92
C PRO A 141 -13.04 -20.91 9.95
N CYS A 142 -13.58 -21.31 11.10
CA CYS A 142 -14.07 -20.40 12.15
C CYS A 142 -13.04 -19.34 12.58
N ASN A 143 -11.76 -19.75 12.67
CA ASN A 143 -10.64 -18.87 13.04
C ASN A 143 -10.30 -17.78 12.01
N SER A 144 -10.95 -17.79 10.84
CA SER A 144 -10.89 -16.70 9.85
C SER A 144 -11.69 -15.48 10.29
N CYS A 145 -12.75 -15.69 11.09
CA CYS A 145 -13.64 -14.65 11.54
C CYS A 145 -13.30 -14.18 12.96
N HIS A 146 -13.12 -15.11 13.88
CA HIS A 146 -12.90 -14.75 15.27
C HIS A 146 -11.99 -15.79 15.91
N HIS A 147 -11.38 -15.43 17.03
CA HIS A 147 -10.71 -16.40 17.86
C HIS A 147 -11.72 -17.45 18.32
N VAL A 148 -11.42 -18.73 18.08
CA VAL A 148 -12.25 -19.85 18.52
C VAL A 148 -11.78 -20.24 19.92
N PRO A 149 -12.62 -20.12 20.96
CA PRO A 149 -12.27 -20.54 22.30
C PRO A 149 -11.80 -22.00 22.34
N ILE A 150 -10.74 -22.27 23.10
CA ILE A 150 -10.20 -23.62 23.30
C ILE A 150 -10.81 -24.22 24.58
N PHE A 151 -11.17 -23.38 25.54
CA PHE A 151 -11.77 -23.78 26.81
C PHE A 151 -13.15 -23.16 27.00
N VAL A 152 -14.06 -23.92 27.62
CA VAL A 152 -15.41 -23.43 27.96
C VAL A 152 -15.37 -22.26 28.93
N SER A 153 -14.32 -22.15 29.74
CA SER A 153 -14.06 -21.05 30.66
C SER A 153 -13.28 -19.88 30.06
N ASP A 154 -12.95 -19.91 28.77
CA ASP A 154 -12.28 -18.77 28.14
C ASP A 154 -13.13 -17.52 28.28
N SER A 155 -12.45 -16.38 28.48
CA SER A 155 -13.09 -15.06 28.63
C SER A 155 -14.06 -14.72 27.49
N ALA A 156 -13.83 -15.23 26.28
CA ALA A 156 -14.70 -15.02 25.12
C ALA A 156 -15.85 -16.05 24.98
N HIS A 157 -16.06 -16.94 25.97
CA HIS A 157 -17.09 -17.98 25.90
C HIS A 157 -18.09 -17.95 27.07
N LEU A 158 -17.63 -18.11 28.32
CA LEU A 158 -18.47 -17.97 29.52
C LEU A 158 -18.11 -16.74 30.36
N ASP A 159 -17.16 -15.93 29.89
CA ASP A 159 -16.63 -14.76 30.61
C ASP A 159 -16.22 -15.08 32.06
N TYR A 160 -15.48 -16.19 32.24
CA TYR A 160 -14.97 -16.55 33.57
C TYR A 160 -13.59 -15.94 33.80
N ALA A 161 -13.56 -14.73 34.37
CA ALA A 161 -12.33 -14.11 34.87
C ALA A 161 -12.22 -14.25 36.40
N PRO A 162 -11.21 -14.96 36.94
CA PRO A 162 -11.06 -15.17 38.38
C PRO A 162 -10.78 -13.88 39.20
N ASN A 163 -10.56 -12.75 38.52
CA ASN A 163 -10.23 -11.46 39.13
C ASN A 163 -11.28 -10.36 38.84
N ASP A 164 -12.42 -10.67 38.21
CA ASP A 164 -13.51 -9.71 38.06
C ASP A 164 -14.24 -9.53 39.40
N ALA A 165 -14.56 -8.29 39.75
CA ALA A 165 -15.34 -7.93 40.93
C ALA A 165 -16.77 -8.49 40.88
N HIS A 166 -17.24 -8.92 39.71
CA HIS A 166 -18.52 -9.58 39.50
C HIS A 166 -18.35 -10.81 38.58
N PRO A 167 -18.21 -12.03 39.12
CA PRO A 167 -18.27 -13.27 38.34
C PRO A 167 -19.72 -13.52 37.92
N HIS A 168 -20.17 -12.76 36.93
CA HIS A 168 -21.44 -12.93 36.24
C HIS A 168 -21.14 -13.50 34.87
N THR A 169 -21.39 -14.79 34.69
CA THR A 169 -21.62 -15.34 33.36
C THR A 169 -22.95 -14.73 32.88
N ASP A 170 -22.91 -13.62 32.14
CA ASP A 170 -24.14 -13.04 31.57
C ASP A 170 -24.77 -13.93 30.47
N SER A 171 -24.11 -15.06 30.18
CA SER A 171 -24.48 -16.07 29.19
C SER A 171 -24.49 -15.53 27.76
N ILE A 172 -23.71 -14.48 27.51
CA ILE A 172 -23.41 -13.93 26.20
C ILE A 172 -21.97 -14.35 25.86
N ALA A 173 -21.75 -14.85 24.65
CA ALA A 173 -20.41 -15.08 24.14
C ALA A 173 -19.91 -13.80 23.45
N GLU A 174 -18.72 -13.34 23.82
CA GLU A 174 -18.04 -12.22 23.21
C GLU A 174 -17.33 -12.64 21.92
N ILE A 175 -17.31 -11.74 20.94
CA ILE A 175 -16.52 -11.95 19.73
C ILE A 175 -15.16 -11.26 19.90
N THR A 176 -14.13 -12.07 20.06
CA THR A 176 -12.75 -11.61 19.87
C THR A 176 -12.39 -11.77 18.40
N TRP A 177 -12.38 -10.66 17.66
CA TRP A 177 -12.05 -10.66 16.24
C TRP A 177 -10.61 -11.10 15.97
N GLY A 178 -10.40 -11.76 14.84
CA GLY A 178 -9.08 -12.26 14.43
C GLY A 178 -9.10 -12.86 13.04
N GLY A 179 -7.94 -13.34 12.60
CA GLY A 179 -7.76 -13.93 11.27
C GLY A 179 -7.92 -12.92 10.14
N ILE A 180 -8.48 -13.36 9.01
CA ILE A 180 -8.69 -12.50 7.83
C ILE A 180 -9.68 -11.36 8.10
N SER A 181 -10.67 -11.58 8.97
CA SER A 181 -11.75 -10.61 9.18
C SER A 181 -11.29 -9.24 9.69
N ASP A 182 -10.16 -9.17 10.41
CA ASP A 182 -9.63 -7.95 11.02
C ASP A 182 -8.29 -7.51 10.40
N LEU A 183 -7.97 -7.94 9.18
CA LEU A 183 -6.71 -7.58 8.51
C LEU A 183 -6.46 -6.07 8.41
N SER A 184 -7.53 -5.29 8.25
CA SER A 184 -7.47 -3.82 8.18
C SER A 184 -7.74 -3.14 9.53
N GLY A 185 -7.98 -3.92 10.58
CA GLY A 185 -8.36 -3.44 11.91
C GLY A 185 -9.79 -2.90 12.01
N GLY A 186 -10.33 -2.93 13.22
CA GLY A 186 -11.61 -2.31 13.57
C GLY A 186 -12.84 -3.19 13.34
N ALA A 187 -12.66 -4.48 13.03
CA ALA A 187 -13.75 -5.44 12.97
C ALA A 187 -14.60 -5.39 14.25
N SER A 188 -15.91 -5.31 14.09
CA SER A 188 -16.82 -5.11 15.20
C SER A 188 -18.18 -5.76 14.97
N TRP A 189 -18.85 -6.06 16.09
CA TRP A 189 -20.18 -6.67 16.15
C TRP A 189 -21.09 -5.85 17.06
N SER A 190 -22.31 -5.58 16.60
CA SER A 190 -23.38 -4.98 17.41
C SER A 190 -24.47 -6.01 17.67
N ARG A 191 -24.67 -6.37 18.95
CA ARG A 191 -25.73 -7.29 19.36
C ARG A 191 -27.12 -6.68 19.24
N SER A 192 -27.27 -5.37 19.46
CA SER A 192 -28.57 -4.68 19.35
C SER A 192 -29.09 -4.63 17.92
N ASP A 193 -28.19 -4.49 16.96
CA ASP A 193 -28.54 -4.33 15.54
C ASP A 193 -28.38 -5.63 14.75
N SER A 194 -27.88 -6.68 15.41
CA SER A 194 -27.43 -7.92 14.80
C SER A 194 -26.52 -7.67 13.59
N SER A 195 -25.61 -6.69 13.66
CA SER A 195 -24.82 -6.24 12.51
C SER A 195 -23.32 -6.33 12.73
N CYS A 196 -22.60 -6.80 11.70
CA CYS A 196 -21.15 -6.72 11.62
C CYS A 196 -20.74 -5.40 10.97
N ALA A 197 -19.56 -4.89 11.33
CA ALA A 197 -18.96 -3.73 10.68
C ALA A 197 -17.44 -3.85 10.57
N ALA A 198 -16.89 -3.15 9.58
CA ALA A 198 -15.45 -3.00 9.37
C ALA A 198 -14.68 -4.33 9.28
N THR A 199 -15.32 -5.41 8.86
CA THR A 199 -14.62 -6.65 8.55
C THR A 199 -14.01 -6.56 7.14
N TYR A 200 -12.81 -7.10 6.97
CA TYR A 200 -12.09 -7.11 5.69
C TYR A 200 -12.97 -7.66 4.57
N CYS A 201 -13.56 -8.85 4.76
CA CYS A 201 -14.38 -9.52 3.75
C CYS A 201 -15.61 -8.70 3.30
N HIS A 202 -16.07 -7.76 4.12
CA HIS A 202 -17.21 -6.90 3.85
C HIS A 202 -16.78 -5.43 3.62
N GLY A 203 -15.72 -5.24 2.83
CA GLY A 203 -15.40 -3.94 2.25
C GLY A 203 -14.47 -3.06 3.08
N ASN A 204 -13.92 -3.54 4.20
CA ASN A 204 -12.86 -2.84 4.93
C ASN A 204 -11.48 -3.14 4.33
N PHE A 205 -11.26 -2.70 3.09
CA PHE A 205 -9.97 -2.75 2.41
C PHE A 205 -9.85 -1.59 1.41
N ALA A 206 -8.66 -1.38 0.89
CA ALA A 206 -8.38 -0.31 -0.07
C ALA A 206 -9.21 -0.50 -1.36
N GLY A 207 -10.06 0.47 -1.68
CA GLY A 207 -11.02 0.37 -2.80
C GLY A 207 -12.31 -0.40 -2.48
N GLY A 208 -12.48 -0.84 -1.22
CA GLY A 208 -13.70 -1.45 -0.71
C GLY A 208 -14.76 -0.44 -0.29
N LYS A 209 -16.00 -0.91 -0.16
CA LYS A 209 -17.17 -0.15 0.25
C LYS A 209 -17.49 -0.43 1.71
N SER A 210 -17.15 0.51 2.59
CA SER A 210 -17.42 0.43 4.04
C SER A 210 -18.91 0.39 4.43
N GLY A 211 -19.80 0.66 3.46
CA GLY A 211 -21.25 0.52 3.62
C GLY A 211 -21.74 -0.92 3.68
N ASN A 212 -20.91 -1.91 3.33
CA ASN A 212 -21.29 -3.32 3.41
C ASN A 212 -21.28 -3.81 4.86
N LYS A 213 -22.44 -3.67 5.52
CA LYS A 213 -22.65 -4.05 6.92
C LYS A 213 -23.65 -5.21 7.00
N PRO A 214 -23.19 -6.47 6.88
CA PRO A 214 -24.10 -7.62 6.88
C PRO A 214 -24.77 -7.79 8.25
N ASN A 215 -25.93 -8.44 8.24
CA ASN A 215 -26.70 -8.72 9.43
C ASN A 215 -26.64 -10.22 9.70
N TRP A 216 -26.20 -10.60 10.90
CA TRP A 216 -25.98 -12.00 11.30
C TRP A 216 -27.19 -12.90 11.11
N THR A 217 -28.40 -12.36 11.24
CA THR A 217 -29.66 -13.11 11.18
C THR A 217 -30.34 -13.07 9.82
N LYS A 218 -29.67 -12.54 8.79
CA LYS A 218 -30.21 -12.41 7.43
C LYS A 218 -29.34 -13.13 6.40
N LYS A 219 -29.93 -13.39 5.24
CA LYS A 219 -29.30 -14.10 4.11
C LYS A 219 -29.27 -13.22 2.88
N ASN A 220 -28.49 -13.63 1.88
CA ASN A 220 -28.42 -12.99 0.55
C ASN A 220 -28.01 -11.51 0.59
N GLN A 221 -27.02 -11.18 1.42
CA GLN A 221 -26.56 -9.79 1.63
C GLN A 221 -25.30 -9.40 0.83
N ALA A 222 -24.72 -10.34 0.07
CA ALA A 222 -23.50 -10.13 -0.71
C ALA A 222 -23.81 -10.11 -2.22
N ASN A 223 -24.38 -9.00 -2.70
CA ASN A 223 -24.59 -8.79 -4.14
C ASN A 223 -23.31 -8.28 -4.81
N CYS A 224 -23.08 -8.61 -6.09
CA CYS A 224 -21.96 -8.03 -6.85
C CYS A 224 -22.00 -6.50 -6.79
N GLY A 225 -20.84 -5.88 -6.59
CA GLY A 225 -20.74 -4.43 -6.42
C GLY A 225 -20.97 -3.92 -4.99
N SER A 226 -21.40 -4.77 -4.05
CA SER A 226 -21.60 -4.35 -2.65
C SER A 226 -20.30 -4.21 -1.86
N CYS A 227 -19.28 -5.04 -2.14
CA CYS A 227 -17.99 -5.00 -1.44
C CYS A 227 -16.99 -4.07 -2.11
N HIS A 228 -16.90 -4.08 -3.43
CA HIS A 228 -16.00 -3.25 -4.25
C HIS A 228 -16.64 -3.02 -5.62
N ASP A 229 -16.15 -2.05 -6.37
CA ASP A 229 -16.61 -1.85 -7.75
C ASP A 229 -16.17 -3.01 -8.67
N PHE A 230 -16.97 -3.31 -9.69
CA PHE A 230 -16.72 -4.43 -10.62
C PHE A 230 -16.54 -3.95 -12.07
N GLY A 231 -16.12 -2.69 -12.26
CA GLY A 231 -15.83 -2.09 -13.55
C GLY A 231 -16.83 -1.00 -13.97
N ALA A 232 -17.86 -0.71 -13.18
CA ALA A 232 -18.83 0.35 -13.48
C ALA A 232 -18.27 1.74 -13.16
N ASP A 233 -17.48 1.85 -12.09
CA ASP A 233 -16.76 3.06 -11.70
C ASP A 233 -15.37 2.69 -11.18
N PRO A 234 -14.40 2.40 -12.08
CA PRO A 234 -13.05 1.96 -11.70
C PRO A 234 -12.29 2.96 -10.81
N ALA A 235 -12.71 4.22 -10.73
CA ALA A 235 -12.11 5.21 -9.84
C ALA A 235 -12.29 4.84 -8.35
N GLN A 236 -13.33 4.08 -8.01
CA GLN A 236 -13.54 3.56 -6.66
C GLN A 236 -12.49 2.52 -6.26
N LEU A 237 -11.85 1.85 -7.23
CA LEU A 237 -10.78 0.86 -7.01
C LEU A 237 -9.38 1.50 -6.95
N LEU A 238 -9.32 2.81 -6.71
CA LEU A 238 -8.11 3.64 -6.73
C LEU A 238 -7.52 3.83 -8.13
N TRP A 239 -6.55 4.74 -8.22
CA TRP A 239 -6.01 5.22 -9.49
C TRP A 239 -5.41 4.11 -10.37
N LYS A 240 -4.83 3.06 -9.78
CA LYS A 240 -4.20 1.97 -10.54
C LYS A 240 -5.24 1.22 -11.37
N HIS A 241 -6.34 0.80 -10.75
CA HIS A 241 -7.43 0.15 -11.47
C HIS A 241 -8.09 1.10 -12.46
N TYR A 242 -8.30 2.37 -12.07
CA TYR A 242 -8.81 3.38 -12.99
C TYR A 242 -7.98 3.48 -14.28
N PHE A 243 -6.66 3.63 -14.15
CA PHE A 243 -5.79 3.71 -15.31
C PHE A 243 -5.87 2.44 -16.17
N HIS A 244 -5.68 1.25 -15.58
CA HIS A 244 -5.62 0.01 -16.35
C HIS A 244 -6.95 -0.33 -17.01
N VAL A 245 -8.08 -0.10 -16.33
CA VAL A 245 -9.41 -0.43 -16.85
C VAL A 245 -9.95 0.66 -17.77
N ALA A 246 -9.94 1.92 -17.33
CA ALA A 246 -10.58 3.01 -18.07
C ALA A 246 -9.66 3.62 -19.15
N ALA A 247 -8.37 3.81 -18.87
CA ALA A 247 -7.45 4.44 -19.83
C ALA A 247 -6.78 3.42 -20.75
N ALA A 248 -6.28 2.30 -20.20
CA ALA A 248 -5.60 1.26 -20.96
C ALA A 248 -6.56 0.17 -21.51
N SER A 249 -7.86 0.26 -21.23
CA SER A 249 -8.89 -0.66 -21.73
C SER A 249 -8.64 -2.13 -21.42
N LEU A 250 -8.07 -2.43 -20.25
CA LEU A 250 -7.84 -3.80 -19.77
C LEU A 250 -9.05 -4.33 -19.00
N ASN A 251 -9.29 -5.63 -19.11
CA ASN A 251 -10.34 -6.32 -18.36
C ASN A 251 -9.78 -6.91 -17.06
N CYS A 252 -10.64 -7.18 -16.09
CA CYS A 252 -10.23 -7.78 -14.82
C CYS A 252 -9.46 -9.09 -15.02
N ALA A 253 -9.92 -9.94 -15.93
CA ALA A 253 -9.28 -11.21 -16.28
C ALA A 253 -7.91 -11.07 -16.95
N ASP A 254 -7.51 -9.89 -17.42
CA ASP A 254 -6.15 -9.69 -17.94
C ASP A 254 -5.10 -9.74 -16.81
N CYS A 255 -5.50 -9.40 -15.59
CA CYS A 255 -4.67 -9.43 -14.39
C CYS A 255 -5.09 -10.48 -13.35
N HIS A 256 -6.37 -10.85 -13.29
CA HIS A 256 -6.94 -11.76 -12.29
C HIS A 256 -7.44 -13.07 -12.93
N ALA A 257 -6.69 -13.62 -13.91
CA ALA A 257 -7.11 -14.78 -14.71
C ALA A 257 -7.24 -16.09 -13.92
N ALA A 258 -6.69 -16.17 -12.71
CA ALA A 258 -6.91 -17.31 -11.82
C ALA A 258 -8.27 -17.20 -11.11
N THR A 259 -8.73 -15.97 -10.86
CA THR A 259 -9.93 -15.70 -10.05
C THR A 259 -11.18 -15.59 -10.92
N VAL A 260 -11.11 -14.86 -12.04
CA VAL A 260 -12.27 -14.57 -12.90
C VAL A 260 -11.96 -14.70 -14.39
N ASP A 261 -12.98 -15.07 -15.18
CA ASP A 261 -12.93 -15.08 -16.64
C ASP A 261 -13.28 -13.70 -17.26
N THR A 262 -13.28 -13.62 -18.59
CA THR A 262 -13.58 -12.37 -19.32
C THR A 262 -15.01 -11.86 -19.17
N PHE A 263 -15.92 -12.66 -18.61
CA PHE A 263 -17.30 -12.29 -18.30
C PHE A 263 -17.51 -12.06 -16.79
N LEU A 264 -16.43 -12.03 -16.00
CA LEU A 264 -16.44 -11.93 -14.54
C LEU A 264 -17.08 -13.13 -13.83
N ASN A 265 -17.16 -14.30 -14.47
CA ASN A 265 -17.49 -15.53 -13.77
C ASN A 265 -16.28 -16.01 -12.98
N PHE A 266 -16.49 -16.53 -11.78
CA PHE A 266 -15.41 -17.10 -10.98
C PHE A 266 -14.86 -18.37 -11.62
N ILE A 267 -13.55 -18.40 -11.83
CA ILE A 267 -12.78 -19.59 -12.20
C ILE A 267 -12.45 -20.39 -10.95
N ASP A 268 -11.94 -19.69 -9.92
CA ASP A 268 -11.67 -20.24 -8.60
C ASP A 268 -12.14 -19.24 -7.53
N SER A 269 -13.27 -19.55 -6.88
CA SER A 269 -13.82 -18.72 -5.82
C SER A 269 -13.01 -18.78 -4.53
N SER A 270 -12.11 -19.75 -4.35
CA SER A 270 -11.22 -19.81 -3.19
C SER A 270 -10.17 -18.70 -3.20
N LEU A 271 -9.90 -18.12 -4.38
CA LEU A 271 -9.02 -16.96 -4.56
C LEU A 271 -9.74 -15.62 -4.37
N HIS A 272 -11.07 -15.62 -4.25
CA HIS A 272 -11.84 -14.41 -4.02
C HIS A 272 -12.23 -14.31 -2.54
N VAL A 273 -11.83 -13.20 -1.91
CA VAL A 273 -12.02 -12.95 -0.46
C VAL A 273 -11.11 -13.85 0.42
N ASN A 274 -9.85 -14.06 0.01
CA ASN A 274 -8.86 -14.86 0.76
C ASN A 274 -7.80 -14.00 1.49
N GLY A 275 -7.88 -12.67 1.41
CA GLY A 275 -6.98 -11.75 2.11
C GLY A 275 -5.77 -11.33 1.30
N VAL A 276 -5.61 -11.83 0.06
CA VAL A 276 -4.47 -11.54 -0.81
C VAL A 276 -4.98 -11.13 -2.20
N PRO A 277 -4.42 -10.10 -2.83
CA PRO A 277 -4.70 -9.82 -4.24
C PRO A 277 -4.03 -10.87 -5.15
N ASP A 278 -4.82 -11.80 -5.71
CA ASP A 278 -4.33 -12.80 -6.65
C ASP A 278 -4.27 -12.28 -8.09
N THR A 279 -3.06 -12.10 -8.65
CA THR A 279 -2.85 -11.40 -9.94
C THR A 279 -2.24 -12.25 -11.05
N LEU A 280 -2.80 -13.43 -11.34
CA LEU A 280 -2.34 -14.20 -12.51
C LEU A 280 -2.68 -13.47 -13.82
N THR A 281 -1.66 -13.02 -14.53
CA THR A 281 -1.83 -12.35 -15.84
C THR A 281 -2.13 -13.35 -16.94
N ARG A 282 -3.17 -13.11 -17.73
CA ARG A 282 -3.58 -13.99 -18.83
C ARG A 282 -2.57 -14.04 -19.97
N ASP A 283 -2.07 -12.87 -20.37
CA ASP A 283 -1.10 -12.69 -21.45
C ASP A 283 -0.12 -11.59 -21.09
N VAL A 284 1.11 -11.95 -20.73
CA VAL A 284 2.16 -11.00 -20.33
C VAL A 284 2.54 -10.05 -21.49
N SER A 285 2.24 -10.40 -22.75
CA SER A 285 2.53 -9.55 -23.89
C SER A 285 1.77 -8.22 -23.84
N ILE A 286 0.56 -8.21 -23.25
CA ILE A 286 -0.23 -6.98 -23.09
C ILE A 286 0.44 -6.02 -22.12
N CYS A 287 1.04 -6.55 -21.04
CA CYS A 287 1.76 -5.78 -20.04
C CYS A 287 3.07 -5.23 -20.62
N ASN A 288 3.78 -6.04 -21.41
CA ASN A 288 5.06 -5.66 -22.01
C ASN A 288 4.95 -4.49 -23.02
N LYS A 289 3.75 -4.21 -23.54
CA LYS A 289 3.52 -3.02 -24.38
C LYS A 289 3.72 -1.71 -23.60
N CYS A 290 3.34 -1.69 -22.33
CA CYS A 290 3.46 -0.51 -21.46
C CYS A 290 4.66 -0.60 -20.51
N HIS A 291 4.86 -1.76 -19.88
CA HIS A 291 5.87 -1.99 -18.85
C HIS A 291 7.21 -2.52 -19.40
N GLY A 292 7.33 -2.66 -20.73
CA GLY A 292 8.57 -3.04 -21.40
C GLY A 292 9.62 -1.93 -21.41
N GLN A 293 10.79 -2.23 -21.99
CA GLN A 293 11.95 -1.33 -22.07
C GLN A 293 12.13 -0.77 -23.48
N GLY A 294 12.36 0.54 -23.63
CA GLY A 294 12.78 1.16 -24.89
C GLY A 294 11.91 2.35 -25.37
N ALA A 295 12.36 3.01 -26.45
CA ALA A 295 11.74 4.22 -26.98
C ALA A 295 10.36 3.98 -27.62
N ASN A 296 10.14 2.82 -28.23
CA ASN A 296 8.86 2.47 -28.87
C ASN A 296 7.72 2.33 -27.84
N GLN A 297 8.06 2.07 -26.57
CA GLN A 297 7.11 1.96 -25.46
C GLN A 297 6.69 3.35 -24.95
N CYS A 298 7.53 4.38 -25.08
CA CYS A 298 7.18 5.75 -24.73
C CYS A 298 6.00 6.24 -25.59
N VAL A 299 6.10 6.03 -26.90
CA VAL A 299 5.08 6.40 -27.90
C VAL A 299 3.80 5.58 -27.72
N TYR A 300 3.84 4.43 -27.06
CA TYR A 300 2.63 3.66 -26.78
C TYR A 300 1.72 4.40 -25.79
N CYS A 301 2.28 4.90 -24.69
CA CYS A 301 1.50 5.62 -23.65
C CYS A 301 1.35 7.10 -24.00
N HIS A 302 2.46 7.74 -24.35
CA HIS A 302 2.52 9.18 -24.61
C HIS A 302 2.18 9.52 -26.06
N GLY A 303 2.09 8.55 -26.98
CA GLY A 303 1.89 8.87 -28.39
C GLY A 303 3.02 9.74 -28.95
N GLY A 304 2.70 10.49 -29.99
CA GLY A 304 3.30 11.77 -30.29
C GLY A 304 2.31 12.51 -31.16
N VAL A 305 1.83 13.67 -30.67
CA VAL A 305 0.69 14.38 -31.29
C VAL A 305 1.05 14.85 -32.70
N ASP A 306 2.30 15.25 -32.88
CA ASP A 306 2.81 15.79 -34.14
C ASP A 306 3.48 14.70 -35.00
N ASN A 307 4.23 13.77 -34.36
CA ASN A 307 4.97 12.72 -35.04
C ASN A 307 5.21 11.49 -34.13
N GLN A 308 5.84 10.43 -34.63
CA GLN A 308 6.02 9.17 -33.88
C GLN A 308 7.23 9.16 -32.95
N THR A 309 7.83 10.30 -32.62
CA THR A 309 9.03 10.34 -31.76
C THR A 309 8.72 10.29 -30.26
N GLY A 310 7.47 10.51 -29.86
CA GLY A 310 7.14 10.79 -28.45
C GLY A 310 6.87 12.26 -28.17
N ALA A 311 7.19 13.15 -29.12
CA ALA A 311 7.12 14.60 -28.97
C ALA A 311 6.03 15.23 -29.88
N PRO A 312 5.16 16.11 -29.33
CA PRO A 312 4.95 16.28 -27.91
C PRO A 312 4.16 15.07 -27.37
N PRO A 313 4.35 14.69 -26.10
CA PRO A 313 3.56 13.64 -25.50
C PRO A 313 2.09 14.08 -25.42
N LYS A 314 1.18 13.13 -25.60
CA LYS A 314 -0.21 13.22 -25.19
C LYS A 314 -0.28 13.00 -23.68
N GLY A 315 -1.05 13.83 -22.98
CA GLY A 315 -1.28 13.67 -21.55
C GLY A 315 -2.12 12.43 -21.22
N LEU A 316 -1.89 11.86 -20.02
CA LEU A 316 -2.58 10.64 -19.56
C LEU A 316 -4.09 10.82 -19.36
N ARG A 317 -4.61 12.06 -19.34
CA ARG A 317 -6.05 12.36 -19.29
C ARG A 317 -6.61 12.75 -20.65
N GLY A 318 -5.85 12.54 -21.72
CA GLY A 318 -6.27 12.83 -23.08
C GLY A 318 -5.87 14.21 -23.60
N GLU A 319 -5.05 14.95 -22.86
CA GLU A 319 -4.58 16.27 -23.28
C GLU A 319 -3.73 16.18 -24.56
N ILE A 320 -4.01 17.03 -25.55
CA ILE A 320 -3.29 17.07 -26.84
C ILE A 320 -2.84 18.47 -27.24
N ALA A 321 -3.26 19.52 -26.53
CA ALA A 321 -2.91 20.89 -26.87
C ALA A 321 -1.54 21.23 -26.30
N THR A 322 -0.65 21.77 -27.14
CA THR A 322 0.72 22.19 -26.76
C THR A 322 0.75 23.31 -25.71
N THR A 323 -0.38 23.99 -25.52
CA THR A 323 -0.60 24.99 -24.46
C THR A 323 -0.91 24.39 -23.09
N THR A 324 -0.79 23.07 -22.93
CA THR A 324 -0.97 22.39 -21.64
C THR A 324 0.35 21.87 -21.12
N LEU A 325 0.52 21.89 -19.79
CA LEU A 325 1.72 21.36 -19.12
C LEU A 325 2.03 19.90 -19.49
N ALA A 326 1.01 19.08 -19.74
CA ALA A 326 1.19 17.67 -20.06
C ALA A 326 1.78 17.42 -21.47
N VAL A 327 1.72 18.42 -22.36
CA VAL A 327 2.07 18.26 -23.79
C VAL A 327 3.27 19.14 -24.14
N GLY A 328 3.16 20.46 -23.89
CA GLY A 328 4.20 21.44 -24.19
C GLY A 328 4.60 21.52 -25.67
N THR A 329 5.62 22.34 -25.97
CA THR A 329 6.16 22.53 -27.33
C THR A 329 7.48 21.76 -27.52
N HIS A 330 7.44 20.43 -27.43
CA HIS A 330 8.65 19.59 -27.57
C HIS A 330 9.16 19.44 -29.01
N THR A 331 8.25 19.22 -29.97
CA THR A 331 8.57 18.76 -31.34
C THR A 331 9.60 19.63 -32.04
N VAL A 332 9.49 20.94 -31.86
CA VAL A 332 10.36 21.93 -32.51
C VAL A 332 11.84 21.77 -32.12
N HIS A 333 12.12 21.23 -30.93
CA HIS A 333 13.48 20.94 -30.50
C HIS A 333 14.03 19.67 -31.17
N LEU A 334 13.21 18.63 -31.29
CA LEU A 334 13.65 17.36 -31.90
C LEU A 334 13.87 17.46 -33.41
N GLU A 335 13.07 18.29 -34.09
CA GLU A 335 13.19 18.47 -35.54
C GLU A 335 14.28 19.49 -35.93
N GLY A 336 14.61 20.41 -35.01
CA GLY A 336 15.51 21.52 -35.30
C GLY A 336 14.87 22.58 -36.20
N ARG A 337 15.57 23.70 -36.37
CA ARG A 337 15.15 24.83 -37.22
C ARG A 337 16.38 25.52 -37.82
N VAL A 338 16.21 26.73 -38.34
CA VAL A 338 17.30 27.53 -38.91
C VAL A 338 18.44 27.82 -37.94
N ILE A 339 18.20 27.75 -36.62
CA ILE A 339 19.19 28.08 -35.59
C ILE A 339 19.90 26.86 -34.98
N SER A 340 19.41 25.65 -35.18
CA SER A 340 20.01 24.43 -34.61
C SER A 340 19.51 23.19 -35.35
N ASP A 341 20.34 22.15 -35.38
CA ASP A 341 19.88 20.82 -35.72
C ASP A 341 18.89 20.29 -34.66
N GLY A 342 18.27 19.15 -34.96
CA GLY A 342 17.41 18.43 -34.03
C GLY A 342 18.16 18.00 -32.77
N ILE A 343 17.60 18.34 -31.61
CA ILE A 343 18.14 18.03 -30.29
C ILE A 343 17.50 16.74 -29.77
N PRO A 344 18.27 15.66 -29.52
CA PRO A 344 17.71 14.41 -29.02
C PRO A 344 17.29 14.56 -27.54
N CYS A 345 16.32 13.75 -27.11
CA CYS A 345 15.72 13.85 -25.77
C CYS A 345 16.76 13.84 -24.64
N ALA A 346 17.77 12.96 -24.74
CA ALA A 346 18.84 12.80 -23.75
C ALA A 346 19.73 14.04 -23.57
N SER A 347 19.73 14.96 -24.54
CA SER A 347 20.41 16.24 -24.43
C SER A 347 19.66 17.22 -23.52
N CYS A 348 18.34 17.08 -23.40
CA CYS A 348 17.52 17.92 -22.54
C CYS A 348 17.40 17.33 -21.13
N HIS A 349 16.93 16.10 -21.01
CA HIS A 349 16.67 15.44 -19.73
C HIS A 349 17.06 13.96 -19.81
N ILE A 350 17.24 13.33 -18.66
CA ILE A 350 17.39 11.88 -18.60
C ILE A 350 16.09 11.24 -19.08
N VAL A 351 16.18 10.39 -20.09
CA VAL A 351 15.02 9.64 -20.60
C VAL A 351 14.80 8.41 -19.72
N PRO A 352 13.61 8.23 -19.13
CA PRO A 352 13.30 7.04 -18.32
C PRO A 352 13.52 5.74 -19.11
N ALA A 353 14.19 4.75 -18.49
CA ALA A 353 14.38 3.43 -19.11
C ALA A 353 13.10 2.58 -19.05
N THR A 354 12.36 2.70 -17.96
CA THR A 354 11.08 2.03 -17.69
C THR A 354 10.00 3.01 -17.27
N VAL A 355 8.75 2.55 -17.28
CA VAL A 355 7.67 3.24 -16.58
C VAL A 355 7.99 3.46 -15.11
N THR A 356 8.56 2.47 -14.42
CA THR A 356 8.88 2.54 -12.98
C THR A 356 10.20 3.25 -12.65
N SER A 357 10.83 3.91 -13.62
CA SER A 357 12.06 4.64 -13.36
C SER A 357 11.77 5.82 -12.44
N PRO A 358 12.62 6.10 -11.44
CA PRO A 358 12.45 7.26 -10.57
C PRO A 358 12.29 8.54 -11.41
N GLY A 359 11.32 9.36 -11.05
CA GLY A 359 11.02 10.60 -11.76
C GLY A 359 10.03 10.48 -12.94
N HIS A 360 9.69 9.27 -13.40
CA HIS A 360 8.76 9.11 -14.53
C HIS A 360 7.30 9.08 -14.09
N TYR A 361 6.98 8.34 -13.02
CA TYR A 361 5.73 8.49 -12.29
C TYR A 361 6.02 8.46 -10.79
N ASP A 362 5.47 9.42 -10.05
CA ASP A 362 5.50 9.45 -8.59
C ASP A 362 4.09 9.31 -7.98
N VAL A 363 4.00 9.20 -6.66
CA VAL A 363 2.77 9.01 -5.89
C VAL A 363 1.76 10.15 -6.06
N ASP A 364 2.23 11.34 -6.44
CA ASP A 364 1.41 12.50 -6.72
C ASP A 364 0.95 12.61 -8.19
N SER A 365 1.34 11.63 -9.03
CA SER A 365 1.05 11.60 -10.47
C SER A 365 1.65 12.78 -11.25
N VAL A 366 2.73 13.36 -10.75
CA VAL A 366 3.57 14.30 -11.48
C VAL A 366 4.82 13.57 -11.96
N ALA A 367 5.35 14.00 -13.11
CA ALA A 367 6.63 13.51 -13.63
C ALA A 367 7.69 14.59 -13.37
N GLU A 368 8.85 14.15 -12.92
CA GLU A 368 9.97 15.01 -12.57
C GLU A 368 10.95 15.13 -13.75
N ILE A 369 11.45 16.34 -13.97
CA ILE A 369 12.53 16.57 -14.92
C ILE A 369 13.85 16.38 -14.19
N THR A 370 14.62 15.37 -14.60
CA THR A 370 16.05 15.30 -14.27
C THR A 370 16.85 15.75 -15.48
N TRP A 371 17.54 16.88 -15.35
CA TRP A 371 18.27 17.49 -16.48
C TRP A 371 19.41 16.60 -16.99
N GLY A 372 19.54 16.58 -18.32
CA GLY A 372 20.62 15.89 -19.03
C GLY A 372 21.93 16.67 -18.94
N GLY A 373 23.03 16.03 -19.32
CA GLY A 373 24.36 16.64 -19.23
C GLY A 373 24.53 17.87 -20.12
N PHE A 374 23.90 17.89 -21.30
CA PHE A 374 24.05 19.00 -22.25
C PHE A 374 23.26 20.24 -21.85
N SER A 375 21.96 20.10 -21.53
CA SER A 375 21.14 21.20 -21.02
C SER A 375 21.66 21.81 -19.72
N ASN A 376 22.36 21.02 -18.90
CA ASN A 376 22.93 21.45 -17.62
C ASN A 376 24.47 21.62 -17.66
N LEU A 377 25.07 21.86 -18.84
CA LEU A 377 26.53 21.89 -19.01
C LEU A 377 27.24 22.89 -18.08
N ASN A 378 26.61 24.04 -17.79
CA ASN A 378 27.13 25.05 -16.86
C ASN A 378 26.47 25.02 -15.46
N GLY A 379 25.68 23.99 -15.18
CA GLY A 379 24.96 23.86 -13.91
C GLY A 379 23.77 24.82 -13.78
N GLY A 380 22.89 24.49 -12.82
CA GLY A 380 21.77 25.35 -12.43
C GLY A 380 20.51 25.23 -13.30
N ALA A 381 20.48 24.35 -14.31
CA ALA A 381 19.27 24.10 -15.09
C ALA A 381 18.10 23.76 -14.16
N ALA A 382 16.97 24.45 -14.36
CA ALA A 382 15.82 24.37 -13.47
C ALA A 382 14.50 24.45 -14.24
N TRP A 383 13.49 23.80 -13.69
CA TRP A 383 12.12 23.82 -14.18
C TRP A 383 11.19 24.19 -13.02
N ASP A 384 10.33 25.18 -13.22
CA ASP A 384 9.24 25.53 -12.31
C ASP A 384 7.90 25.17 -12.95
N ARG A 385 7.25 24.16 -12.37
CA ARG A 385 5.95 23.66 -12.81
C ARG A 385 4.82 24.68 -12.63
N ASN A 386 4.90 25.56 -11.64
CA ASN A 386 3.83 26.52 -11.33
C ASN A 386 3.78 27.66 -12.34
N SER A 387 4.95 28.14 -12.76
CA SER A 387 5.07 29.17 -13.80
C SER A 387 5.21 28.59 -15.21
N ALA A 388 5.28 27.25 -15.34
CA ALA A 388 5.58 26.56 -16.58
C ALA A 388 6.88 27.04 -17.24
N ALA A 389 7.91 27.37 -16.44
CA ALA A 389 9.11 28.07 -16.92
C ALA A 389 10.38 27.26 -16.72
N CYS A 390 11.23 27.25 -17.74
CA CYS A 390 12.59 26.73 -17.66
C CYS A 390 13.56 27.88 -17.33
N ALA A 391 14.64 27.58 -16.62
CA ALA A 391 15.69 28.55 -16.31
C ALA A 391 17.08 27.92 -16.39
N SER A 392 18.07 28.77 -16.68
CA SER A 392 19.50 28.44 -16.58
C SER A 392 19.93 27.20 -17.39
N THR A 393 19.24 26.91 -18.49
CA THR A 393 19.68 25.82 -19.40
C THR A 393 20.71 26.36 -20.39
N TYR A 394 21.67 25.51 -20.76
CA TYR A 394 22.75 25.87 -21.68
C TYR A 394 22.21 26.40 -23.01
N CYS A 395 21.27 25.68 -23.64
CA CYS A 395 20.70 26.07 -24.94
C CYS A 395 19.92 27.39 -24.89
N HIS A 396 19.46 27.83 -23.72
CA HIS A 396 18.74 29.08 -23.52
C HIS A 396 19.61 30.14 -22.82
N GLY A 397 20.89 30.19 -23.20
CA GLY A 397 21.77 31.32 -22.90
C GLY A 397 22.53 31.22 -21.58
N ASN A 398 22.44 30.11 -20.84
CA ASN A 398 23.28 29.88 -19.66
C ASN A 398 24.68 29.38 -20.07
N PHE A 399 25.42 30.24 -20.75
CA PHE A 399 26.82 30.05 -21.08
C PHE A 399 27.57 31.36 -20.97
N SER A 400 28.89 31.27 -20.82
CA SER A 400 29.75 32.44 -20.71
C SER A 400 29.61 33.32 -21.97
N GLY A 401 29.33 34.62 -21.79
CA GLY A 401 28.99 35.55 -22.89
C GLY A 401 27.57 35.41 -23.45
N GLY A 402 26.75 34.54 -22.84
CA GLY A 402 25.34 34.36 -23.15
C GLY A 402 24.42 35.27 -22.34
N ILE A 403 23.22 35.46 -22.86
CA ILE A 403 22.10 36.15 -22.23
C ILE A 403 21.11 35.05 -21.86
N SER A 404 21.02 34.72 -20.58
CA SER A 404 20.11 33.69 -20.12
C SER A 404 18.66 34.13 -20.31
N THR A 405 17.86 33.26 -20.93
CA THR A 405 16.43 33.46 -21.12
C THR A 405 15.63 32.48 -20.26
N THR A 406 14.36 32.81 -20.03
CA THR A 406 13.43 32.01 -19.22
C THR A 406 12.25 31.60 -20.10
N PRO A 407 12.41 30.60 -20.98
CA PRO A 407 11.34 30.18 -21.86
C PRO A 407 10.24 29.43 -21.09
N HIS A 408 9.00 29.64 -21.53
CA HIS A 408 7.82 28.91 -21.07
C HIS A 408 7.61 27.62 -21.87
N TRP A 409 7.19 26.56 -21.20
CA TRP A 409 7.00 25.23 -21.79
C TRP A 409 5.82 25.11 -22.75
N ASP A 410 4.79 25.90 -22.50
CA ASP A 410 3.48 25.82 -23.14
C ASP A 410 3.23 27.00 -24.10
N THR A 411 4.30 27.68 -24.50
CA THR A 411 4.28 28.85 -25.39
C THR A 411 5.25 28.67 -26.56
N ASN A 412 4.91 29.16 -27.75
CA ASN A 412 5.74 29.07 -28.95
C ASN A 412 6.50 30.38 -29.24
N GLU A 413 7.48 30.31 -30.16
CA GLU A 413 8.16 31.48 -30.74
C GLU A 413 8.91 32.38 -29.74
N GLN A 414 9.61 31.78 -28.79
CA GLN A 414 10.26 32.49 -27.67
C GLN A 414 11.75 32.79 -27.88
N ALA A 415 12.30 32.51 -29.06
CA ALA A 415 13.71 32.77 -29.38
C ALA A 415 13.83 33.59 -30.66
N THR A 416 14.62 34.67 -30.60
CA THR A 416 14.91 35.55 -31.74
C THR A 416 16.41 35.86 -31.77
N CYS A 417 16.96 36.24 -32.92
CA CYS A 417 18.38 36.59 -33.00
C CYS A 417 18.72 37.71 -32.00
N GLY A 418 19.79 37.54 -31.23
CA GLY A 418 20.18 38.46 -30.16
C GLY A 418 19.60 38.13 -28.78
N SER A 419 18.63 37.20 -28.67
CA SER A 419 18.06 36.85 -27.36
C SER A 419 18.98 35.98 -26.51
N CYS A 420 19.92 35.25 -27.12
CA CYS A 420 20.78 34.29 -26.42
C CYS A 420 22.23 34.76 -26.29
N HIS A 421 22.73 35.57 -27.22
CA HIS A 421 24.06 36.19 -27.17
C HIS A 421 24.05 37.43 -28.08
N ASP A 422 25.01 38.33 -27.89
CA ASP A 422 25.12 39.52 -28.74
C ASP A 422 25.42 39.14 -30.21
N ILE A 423 24.86 39.90 -31.14
CA ILE A 423 25.00 39.67 -32.59
C ILE A 423 25.85 40.74 -33.29
N GLY A 424 26.72 41.40 -32.52
CA GLY A 424 27.63 42.46 -32.99
C GLY A 424 27.21 43.88 -32.60
N SER A 425 26.12 44.06 -31.84
CA SER A 425 25.69 45.38 -31.37
C SER A 425 26.49 45.85 -30.15
N ASN A 426 26.95 44.91 -29.33
CA ASN A 426 27.87 45.13 -28.23
C ASN A 426 28.89 43.98 -28.16
N PRO A 427 29.90 43.96 -29.06
CA PRO A 427 30.84 42.83 -29.15
C PRO A 427 31.65 42.61 -27.87
N ALA A 428 31.78 43.60 -26.99
CA ALA A 428 32.38 43.45 -25.67
C ALA A 428 31.59 42.53 -24.72
N ALA A 429 30.31 42.24 -25.00
CA ALA A 429 29.52 41.26 -24.25
C ALA A 429 29.82 39.81 -24.65
N LEU A 430 30.47 39.59 -25.80
CA LEU A 430 30.94 38.28 -26.23
C LEU A 430 32.27 37.94 -25.56
N LEU A 431 32.56 36.64 -25.40
CA LEU A 431 33.81 36.21 -24.76
C LEU A 431 35.06 36.58 -25.54
N GLY A 432 36.17 36.81 -24.83
CA GLY A 432 37.46 37.08 -25.46
C GLY A 432 37.52 38.48 -26.07
N ARG A 433 38.25 38.63 -27.18
CA ARG A 433 38.57 39.94 -27.79
C ARG A 433 37.66 40.31 -28.96
N HIS A 434 36.38 39.96 -28.90
CA HIS A 434 35.42 40.29 -29.96
C HIS A 434 35.31 41.80 -30.19
N GLN A 435 35.40 42.64 -29.16
CA GLN A 435 35.45 44.09 -29.30
C GLN A 435 36.57 44.56 -30.23
N GLN A 436 37.78 44.03 -30.05
CA GLN A 436 38.93 44.35 -30.89
C GLN A 436 38.69 43.89 -32.32
N HIS A 437 38.35 42.62 -32.54
CA HIS A 437 38.23 42.09 -33.90
C HIS A 437 37.03 42.68 -34.66
N VAL A 438 35.86 42.76 -34.03
CA VAL A 438 34.62 43.17 -34.71
C VAL A 438 34.53 44.69 -34.85
N THR A 439 34.88 45.46 -33.81
CA THR A 439 34.71 46.92 -33.84
C THR A 439 35.99 47.65 -34.23
N GLU A 440 37.14 47.32 -33.65
CA GLU A 440 38.38 48.07 -33.88
C GLU A 440 39.03 47.70 -35.22
N GLU A 441 39.06 46.40 -35.55
CA GLU A 441 39.66 45.86 -36.78
C GLU A 441 38.65 45.62 -37.90
N SER A 442 37.35 45.81 -37.65
CA SER A 442 36.27 45.63 -38.64
C SER A 442 36.24 44.25 -39.32
N ILE A 443 36.59 43.19 -38.58
CA ILE A 443 36.57 41.80 -39.05
C ILE A 443 35.14 41.26 -38.95
N ALA A 444 34.61 40.74 -40.07
CA ALA A 444 33.27 40.19 -40.12
C ALA A 444 33.19 38.79 -39.52
N CYS A 445 32.06 38.43 -38.90
CA CYS A 445 31.86 37.17 -38.17
C CYS A 445 32.22 35.93 -39.01
N TYR A 446 31.76 35.88 -40.26
CA TYR A 446 32.00 34.75 -41.16
C TYR A 446 33.49 34.52 -41.48
N GLN A 447 34.35 35.52 -41.27
CA GLN A 447 35.78 35.35 -41.52
C GLN A 447 36.42 34.39 -40.50
N CYS A 448 35.85 34.27 -39.31
CA CYS A 448 36.29 33.33 -38.25
C CYS A 448 35.28 32.21 -37.99
N HIS A 449 33.98 32.42 -38.26
CA HIS A 449 32.91 31.47 -37.98
C HIS A 449 32.26 30.93 -39.27
N ALA A 450 33.07 30.67 -40.30
CA ALA A 450 32.59 30.23 -41.63
C ALA A 450 31.89 28.86 -41.59
N ALA A 451 32.14 28.05 -40.55
CA ALA A 451 31.43 26.78 -40.33
C ALA A 451 29.98 27.00 -39.88
N THR A 452 29.64 28.15 -39.29
CA THR A 452 28.36 28.41 -38.66
C THR A 452 27.55 29.45 -39.43
N VAL A 453 28.18 30.56 -39.85
CA VAL A 453 27.52 31.69 -40.51
C VAL A 453 28.17 32.08 -41.83
N ASN A 454 27.35 32.60 -42.75
CA ASN A 454 27.82 33.18 -44.01
C ASN A 454 28.04 34.70 -43.93
N SER A 455 28.41 35.33 -45.04
CA SER A 455 28.70 36.77 -45.13
C SER A 455 27.52 37.70 -44.80
N SER A 456 26.29 37.17 -44.79
CA SER A 456 25.08 37.90 -44.37
C SER A 456 24.70 37.63 -42.92
N ASN A 457 25.58 36.97 -42.14
CA ASN A 457 25.34 36.46 -40.80
C ASN A 457 24.17 35.46 -40.70
N ALA A 458 23.76 34.87 -41.83
CA ALA A 458 22.78 33.79 -41.81
C ALA A 458 23.46 32.49 -41.42
N ILE A 459 22.79 31.71 -40.56
CA ILE A 459 23.29 30.41 -40.11
C ILE A 459 23.21 29.41 -41.28
N THR A 460 24.36 28.89 -41.68
CA THR A 460 24.49 27.87 -42.72
C THR A 460 24.94 26.52 -42.17
N GLY A 461 25.43 26.50 -40.91
CA GLY A 461 25.80 25.29 -40.17
C GLY A 461 25.03 25.19 -38.86
N PRO A 462 23.73 24.89 -38.86
CA PRO A 462 22.89 24.84 -37.65
C PRO A 462 23.39 23.81 -36.62
N GLY A 463 23.93 22.67 -37.05
CA GLY A 463 24.55 21.69 -36.16
C GLY A 463 25.77 22.19 -35.40
N ALA A 464 26.51 23.18 -35.93
CA ALA A 464 27.67 23.80 -35.28
C ALA A 464 27.32 25.11 -34.55
N HIS A 465 26.05 25.50 -34.52
CA HIS A 465 25.61 26.70 -33.82
C HIS A 465 25.27 26.41 -32.35
N ILE A 466 24.64 25.27 -32.07
CA ILE A 466 24.27 24.83 -30.72
C ILE A 466 24.69 23.36 -30.50
N ASP A 467 25.98 23.15 -30.24
CA ASP A 467 26.58 21.83 -29.98
C ASP A 467 27.44 21.77 -28.69
N GLY A 468 27.59 22.89 -27.99
CA GLY A 468 28.42 22.99 -26.79
C GLY A 468 29.91 23.19 -27.06
N VAL A 469 30.31 23.35 -28.32
CA VAL A 469 31.71 23.43 -28.73
C VAL A 469 31.95 24.76 -29.44
N PHE A 470 32.91 25.54 -28.94
CA PHE A 470 33.33 26.75 -29.63
C PHE A 470 34.18 26.39 -30.85
N THR A 471 33.51 26.28 -31.99
CA THR A 471 34.14 26.02 -33.28
C THR A 471 34.47 27.34 -33.98
N VAL A 472 35.75 27.55 -34.30
CA VAL A 472 36.22 28.65 -35.16
C VAL A 472 36.82 28.02 -36.41
N SER A 473 36.27 28.40 -37.55
CA SER A 473 36.70 27.94 -38.87
C SER A 473 36.86 29.14 -39.77
N PHE A 474 38.10 29.42 -40.16
CA PHE A 474 38.42 30.57 -40.99
C PHE A 474 37.94 30.37 -42.42
N TRP A 475 37.33 31.40 -43.02
CA TRP A 475 36.71 31.36 -44.35
C TRP A 475 37.66 30.94 -45.49
N ASN A 476 38.96 31.22 -45.35
CA ASN A 476 39.99 30.88 -46.33
C ASN A 476 40.62 29.50 -46.09
N GLY A 477 40.14 28.74 -45.08
CA GLY A 477 40.68 27.44 -44.69
C GLY A 477 42.10 27.49 -44.16
N GLN A 478 42.63 28.67 -43.87
CA GLN A 478 43.97 28.87 -43.36
C GLN A 478 43.87 29.29 -41.90
N GLY A 479 44.33 28.39 -41.03
CA GLY A 479 44.32 28.59 -39.59
C GLY A 479 43.34 27.69 -38.84
N SER A 480 43.51 27.59 -37.53
CA SER A 480 42.68 26.84 -36.61
C SER A 480 42.63 27.54 -35.26
N TYR A 481 41.53 27.37 -34.52
CA TYR A 481 41.47 27.69 -33.11
C TYR A 481 41.45 26.39 -32.31
N ASN A 482 42.32 26.28 -31.31
CA ASN A 482 42.27 25.19 -30.37
C ASN A 482 41.48 25.63 -29.14
N ASN A 483 40.28 25.07 -28.97
CA ASN A 483 39.39 25.43 -27.86
C ASN A 483 39.91 24.97 -26.47
N THR A 484 40.88 24.05 -26.42
CA THR A 484 41.49 23.60 -25.16
C THR A 484 42.66 24.50 -24.74
N THR A 485 43.48 24.91 -25.70
CA THR A 485 44.65 25.76 -25.43
C THR A 485 44.37 27.24 -25.63
N HIS A 486 43.21 27.58 -26.18
CA HIS A 486 42.81 28.94 -26.60
C HIS A 486 43.83 29.59 -27.53
N GLN A 487 44.41 28.80 -28.43
CA GLN A 487 45.44 29.24 -29.38
C GLN A 487 44.87 29.31 -30.80
N CYS A 488 45.23 30.36 -31.52
CA CYS A 488 45.00 30.46 -32.96
C CYS A 488 46.28 30.06 -33.71
N SER A 489 46.14 29.23 -34.74
CA SER A 489 47.06 29.16 -35.87
C SER A 489 46.38 29.86 -37.06
N GLY A 490 47.05 30.64 -37.90
CA GLY A 490 46.38 31.33 -39.02
C GLY A 490 47.26 32.34 -39.76
N PRO A 491 46.98 32.63 -41.05
CA PRO A 491 47.89 33.33 -41.94
C PRO A 491 47.86 34.84 -41.67
N GLY A 492 49.03 35.44 -41.49
CA GLY A 492 49.16 36.91 -41.43
C GLY A 492 50.02 37.45 -40.29
N GLY A 493 50.46 36.61 -39.34
CA GLY A 493 51.44 37.02 -38.34
C GLY A 493 50.90 37.94 -37.23
N CYS A 494 49.60 38.23 -37.16
CA CYS A 494 49.03 39.07 -36.10
C CYS A 494 49.04 38.41 -34.71
N HIS A 495 48.97 37.07 -34.63
CA HIS A 495 48.79 36.36 -33.34
C HIS A 495 49.95 35.44 -32.92
N GLY A 496 51.02 35.35 -33.71
CA GLY A 496 52.26 34.63 -33.34
C GLY A 496 52.03 33.24 -32.72
N SER A 497 52.77 32.93 -31.65
CA SER A 497 52.60 31.74 -30.80
C SER A 497 51.96 32.07 -29.45
N GLU A 498 51.15 33.13 -29.39
CA GLU A 498 50.65 33.69 -28.13
C GLU A 498 49.51 32.86 -27.53
N ASN A 499 49.51 32.75 -26.19
CA ASN A 499 48.44 32.15 -25.40
C ASN A 499 47.52 33.25 -24.89
N TRP A 500 46.27 33.27 -25.37
CA TRP A 500 45.30 34.30 -25.04
C TRP A 500 44.52 33.92 -23.78
N TYR A 501 45.19 33.99 -22.61
CA TYR A 501 44.48 34.16 -21.35
C TYR A 501 44.12 35.64 -21.19
N SER A 502 42.89 35.91 -20.80
CA SER A 502 42.65 36.81 -19.68
C SER A 502 41.82 36.04 -18.67
N GLY A 503 42.33 35.93 -17.44
CA GLY A 503 41.51 35.64 -16.28
C GLY A 503 40.37 36.65 -16.19
N GLY A 504 39.34 36.27 -15.44
CA GLY A 504 38.10 37.02 -15.33
C GLY A 504 38.30 38.51 -15.13
N ASP A 505 37.53 39.26 -15.89
CA ASP A 505 36.67 40.32 -15.38
C ASP A 505 35.23 40.02 -15.85
#